data_AF-A0A441CEG3-F1
#
_entry.id   AF-A0A441CEG3-F1
#
_cell.length_a   1.000
_cell.length_b   1.000
_cell.length_c   1.000
_cell.angle_alpha   90.00
_cell.angle_beta   90.00
_cell.angle_gamma   90.00
#
_symmetry.space_group_name_H-M   'P 1'
#
loop_
_entity.id
_entity.type
_entity.pdbx_description
1 polymer ?
#
loop_
_entity_poly.entity_id
_entity_poly.type
_entity_poly.pdbx_seq_one_letter_code
_entity_poly.pdbx_strand_id
1 'polypeptide(L)'
;MDDGKHIIGRRLVRHTACFTTMENALLMTRVELAAVPVSTFLRCSALDFPMPRAARRPTSNHQDVVRLLGELGQLASAFRLAHDLADPAAAEEAIRNLAELRLLCFDALGRAP
;
A
#
# COMPACT_ATOMS: atom_id res chain seq x y z
N MET A 1 -30.14 22.57 -38.96
CA MET A 1 -28.86 23.07 -38.43
C MET A 1 -28.38 22.02 -37.46
N ASP A 2 -27.51 21.16 -37.94
CA ASP A 2 -26.95 20.02 -37.21
C ASP A 2 -25.54 20.42 -36.82
N ASP A 3 -25.36 20.84 -35.56
CA ASP A 3 -24.07 21.28 -35.04
C ASP A 3 -23.23 20.04 -34.69
N GLY A 4 -22.37 19.69 -35.63
CA GLY A 4 -21.39 18.62 -35.57
C GLY A 4 -20.51 18.72 -34.32
N LYS A 5 -20.85 17.90 -33.33
CA LYS A 5 -20.07 17.66 -32.12
C LYS A 5 -18.79 16.90 -32.49
N HIS A 6 -17.73 17.61 -32.85
CA HIS A 6 -16.39 17.01 -32.98
C HIS A 6 -15.86 16.60 -31.60
N ILE A 7 -16.18 15.38 -31.19
CA ILE A 7 -15.47 14.69 -30.12
C ILE A 7 -14.13 14.26 -30.70
N ILE A 8 -13.12 15.14 -30.65
CA ILE A 8 -11.74 14.75 -30.95
C ILE A 8 -11.31 13.77 -29.86
N GLY A 9 -11.45 12.48 -30.13
CA GLY A 9 -10.93 11.42 -29.28
C GLY A 9 -9.46 11.67 -29.03
N ARG A 10 -9.08 11.86 -27.76
CA ARG A 10 -7.69 12.13 -27.36
C ARG A 10 -6.84 10.88 -27.63
N ARG A 11 -6.32 10.76 -28.84
CA ARG A 11 -5.39 9.69 -29.22
C ARG A 11 -4.14 9.80 -28.36
N LEU A 12 -3.83 8.74 -27.61
CA LEU A 12 -2.57 8.65 -26.88
C LEU A 12 -1.44 8.27 -27.84
N VAL A 13 -0.34 9.00 -27.78
CA VAL A 13 0.90 8.73 -28.53
C VAL A 13 1.96 8.24 -27.55
N ARG A 14 2.67 7.16 -27.90
CA ARG A 14 3.75 6.60 -27.10
C ARG A 14 5.10 7.07 -27.65
N HIS A 15 5.95 7.57 -26.76
CA HIS A 15 7.36 7.82 -27.02
C HIS A 15 8.21 6.86 -26.16
N THR A 16 9.32 6.38 -26.71
CA THR A 16 10.24 5.44 -26.03
C THR A 16 11.64 6.02 -26.05
N ALA A 17 12.37 5.87 -24.95
CA ALA A 17 13.79 6.21 -24.84
C ALA A 17 14.53 5.04 -24.18
N CYS A 18 15.77 4.80 -24.61
CA CYS A 18 16.66 3.82 -24.00
C CYS A 18 17.54 4.52 -22.98
N PHE A 19 17.81 3.85 -21.87
CA PHE A 19 18.68 4.34 -20.80
C PHE A 19 19.82 3.35 -20.59
N THR A 20 21.02 3.86 -20.34
CA THR A 20 22.12 3.09 -19.77
C THR A 20 21.78 2.62 -18.36
N THR A 21 22.53 1.65 -17.84
CA THR A 21 22.36 1.16 -16.47
C THR A 21 22.46 2.28 -15.43
N MET A 22 23.40 3.21 -15.62
CA MET A 22 23.61 4.35 -14.73
C MET A 22 22.42 5.32 -14.76
N GLU A 23 21.94 5.69 -15.95
CA GLU A 23 20.79 6.59 -16.10
C GLU A 23 19.52 5.97 -15.52
N ASN A 24 19.32 4.66 -15.69
CA ASN A 24 18.20 3.95 -15.10
C ASN A 24 18.27 3.97 -13.57
N ALA A 25 19.44 3.75 -12.96
CA ALA A 25 19.60 3.81 -11.51
C ALA A 25 19.28 5.21 -10.95
N LEU A 26 19.75 6.26 -11.63
CA LEU A 26 19.45 7.65 -11.27
C LEU A 26 17.96 7.98 -11.42
N LEU A 27 17.33 7.52 -12.52
CA LEU A 27 15.90 7.68 -12.75
C LEU A 27 15.10 7.01 -11.62
N MET A 28 15.37 5.74 -11.31
CA MET A 28 14.61 5.00 -10.30
C MET A 28 14.76 5.60 -8.91
N THR A 29 15.96 6.07 -8.55
CA THR A 29 16.19 6.80 -7.29
C THR A 29 15.26 8.01 -7.17
N ARG A 30 15.12 8.80 -8.26
CA ARG A 30 14.23 9.98 -8.25
C ARG A 30 12.75 9.62 -8.24
N VAL A 31 12.38 8.54 -8.92
CA VAL A 31 11.01 8.01 -8.91
C VAL A 31 10.61 7.55 -7.50
N GLU A 32 11.49 6.84 -6.80
CA GLU A 32 11.28 6.40 -5.43
C GLU A 32 11.10 7.57 -4.47
N LEU A 33 11.98 8.57 -4.55
CA LEU A 33 11.88 9.80 -3.76
C LEU A 33 10.57 10.56 -4.03
N ALA A 34 10.12 10.57 -5.28
CA ALA A 34 8.86 11.21 -5.66
C ALA A 34 7.61 10.41 -5.27
N ALA A 35 7.77 9.13 -4.91
CA ALA A 35 6.69 8.21 -4.53
C ALA A 35 5.52 8.18 -5.54
N VAL A 36 5.85 8.18 -6.84
CA VAL A 36 4.87 8.05 -7.95
C VAL A 36 5.34 6.99 -8.97
N PRO A 37 4.46 6.49 -9.86
CA PRO A 37 4.89 5.60 -10.94
C PRO A 37 5.90 6.27 -11.90
N VAL A 38 6.84 5.50 -12.45
CA VAL A 38 7.87 5.97 -13.41
C VAL A 38 7.26 6.77 -14.57
N SER A 39 6.16 6.31 -15.14
CA SER A 39 5.47 7.00 -16.24
C SER A 39 4.90 8.37 -15.84
N THR A 40 4.42 8.49 -14.60
CA THR A 40 3.94 9.76 -14.04
C THR A 40 5.11 10.69 -13.79
N PHE A 41 6.18 10.19 -13.17
CA PHE A 41 7.41 10.94 -12.96
C PHE A 41 7.98 11.50 -14.26
N LEU A 42 8.14 10.66 -15.29
CA LEU A 42 8.65 11.06 -16.60
C LEU A 42 7.75 12.09 -17.27
N ARG A 43 6.44 11.89 -17.23
CA ARG A 43 5.48 12.83 -17.84
C ARG A 43 5.50 14.19 -17.16
N CYS A 44 5.49 14.22 -15.83
CA CYS A 44 5.52 15.47 -15.08
C CYS A 44 6.86 16.18 -15.25
N SER A 45 7.97 15.45 -15.22
CA SER A 45 9.30 16.03 -15.42
C SER A 45 9.51 16.54 -16.85
N ALA A 46 8.99 15.85 -17.86
CA ALA A 46 9.17 16.25 -19.27
C ALA A 46 8.24 17.39 -19.71
N LEU A 47 7.13 17.63 -19.00
CA LEU A 47 6.13 18.64 -19.34
C LEU A 47 6.02 19.75 -18.28
N ASP A 48 6.94 19.77 -17.32
CA ASP A 48 6.93 20.68 -16.16
C ASP A 48 5.57 20.73 -15.43
N PHE A 49 4.88 19.58 -15.37
CA PHE A 49 3.65 19.49 -14.61
C PHE A 49 3.93 19.29 -13.13
N PRO A 50 3.08 19.83 -12.25
CA PRO A 50 3.20 19.57 -10.83
C PRO A 50 3.13 18.07 -10.56
N MET A 51 4.05 17.58 -9.73
CA MET A 51 4.01 16.20 -9.27
C MET A 51 2.73 16.01 -8.45
N PRO A 52 1.93 14.96 -8.74
CA PRO A 52 0.83 14.60 -7.85
C PRO A 52 1.39 14.44 -6.44
N ARG A 53 0.68 14.99 -5.44
CA ARG A 53 1.02 14.68 -4.04
C ARG A 53 1.09 13.17 -3.93
N ALA A 54 2.22 12.67 -3.41
CA ALA A 54 2.45 11.26 -3.18
C ALA A 54 1.14 10.65 -2.67
N ALA A 55 0.47 9.87 -3.53
CA ALA A 55 -0.71 9.14 -3.10
C ALA A 55 -0.18 8.31 -1.93
N ARG A 56 -0.65 8.59 -0.71
CA ARG A 56 -0.18 7.94 0.52
C ARG A 56 0.04 6.48 0.19
N ARG A 57 1.30 6.08 -0.01
CA ARG A 57 1.63 4.67 -0.05
C ARG A 57 1.24 4.20 1.34
N PRO A 58 0.27 3.29 1.51
CA PRO A 58 0.07 2.73 2.83
C PRO A 58 1.43 2.21 3.26
N THR A 59 1.93 2.76 4.37
CA THR A 59 3.29 2.50 4.89
C THR A 59 3.48 1.02 5.21
N SER A 60 2.38 0.30 5.35
CA SER A 60 2.27 -1.15 5.48
C SER A 60 1.84 -1.78 4.15
N ASN A 61 2.52 -2.87 3.75
CA ASN A 61 1.99 -3.73 2.70
C ASN A 61 0.69 -4.37 3.22
N HIS A 62 -0.45 -3.99 2.66
CA HIS A 62 -1.75 -4.52 3.08
C HIS A 62 -1.79 -6.05 3.06
N GLN A 63 -1.04 -6.70 2.17
CA GLN A 63 -0.94 -8.16 2.13
C GLN A 63 -0.26 -8.72 3.39
N ASP A 64 0.80 -8.08 3.85
CA ASP A 64 1.52 -8.51 5.06
C ASP A 64 0.68 -8.29 6.31
N VAL A 65 -0.09 -7.19 6.38
CA VAL A 65 -1.01 -6.94 7.51
C VAL A 65 -2.18 -7.92 7.52
N VAL A 66 -2.74 -8.27 6.35
CA VAL A 66 -3.78 -9.31 6.26
C VAL A 66 -3.25 -10.68 6.68
N ARG A 67 -2.01 -11.01 6.29
CA ARG A 67 -1.37 -12.26 6.72
C ARG A 67 -1.17 -12.28 8.23
N LEU A 68 -0.63 -11.21 8.80
CA LEU A 68 -0.45 -11.05 10.25
C LEU A 68 -1.78 -11.21 11.00
N LEU A 69 -2.87 -10.60 10.49
CA LEU A 69 -4.20 -10.73 11.07
C LEU A 69 -4.68 -12.19 11.14
N GLY A 70 -4.36 -12.99 10.11
CA GLY A 70 -4.65 -14.43 10.07
C GLY A 70 -3.86 -15.21 11.12
N GLU A 71 -2.55 -14.96 11.22
CA GLU A 71 -1.66 -15.60 12.23
C GLU A 71 -2.10 -15.27 13.66
N LEU A 72 -2.48 -14.01 13.92
CA LEU A 72 -3.01 -13.57 15.22
C LEU A 72 -4.30 -14.32 15.58
N GLY A 73 -5.17 -14.60 14.60
CA GLY A 73 -6.38 -15.39 14.80
C GLY A 73 -6.09 -16.83 15.22
N GLN A 74 -5.10 -17.47 14.59
CA GLN A 74 -4.66 -18.82 14.97
C GLN A 74 -4.06 -18.84 16.38
N LEU A 75 -3.22 -17.85 16.70
CA LEU A 75 -2.60 -17.72 18.00
C LEU A 75 -3.64 -17.53 19.11
N ALA A 76 -4.63 -16.66 18.91
CA ALA A 76 -5.73 -16.48 19.85
C ALA A 76 -6.54 -17.77 20.09
N SER A 77 -6.69 -18.63 19.06
CA SER A 77 -7.33 -19.94 19.21
C SER A 77 -6.49 -20.89 20.06
N ALA A 78 -5.17 -20.92 19.84
CA ALA A 78 -4.25 -21.73 20.65
C ALA A 78 -4.24 -21.30 22.12
N PHE A 79 -4.23 -19.99 22.39
CA PHE A 79 -4.30 -19.46 23.76
C PHE A 79 -5.60 -19.82 24.48
N ARG A 80 -6.75 -19.78 23.79
CA ARG A 80 -8.03 -20.21 24.38
C ARG A 80 -8.03 -21.70 24.74
N LEU A 81 -7.40 -22.55 23.94
CA LEU A 81 -7.27 -23.98 24.23
C LEU A 81 -6.28 -24.26 25.37
N ALA A 82 -5.23 -23.45 25.47
CA ALA A 82 -4.22 -23.57 26.52
C ALA A 82 -4.61 -22.85 27.84
N HIS A 83 -5.77 -22.18 27.88
CA HIS A 83 -6.20 -21.35 29.00
C HIS A 83 -6.23 -22.15 30.32
N ASP A 84 -6.74 -23.38 30.28
CA ASP A 84 -6.87 -24.25 31.46
C ASP A 84 -5.53 -24.89 31.91
N LEU A 85 -4.48 -24.77 31.10
CA LEU A 85 -3.15 -25.32 31.37
C LEU A 85 -2.14 -24.25 31.83
N ALA A 86 -2.54 -22.97 31.79
CA ALA A 86 -1.70 -21.83 32.11
C ALA A 86 -2.18 -21.13 33.38
N ASP A 87 -1.36 -20.22 33.90
CA ASP A 87 -1.81 -19.27 34.91
C ASP A 87 -2.96 -18.42 34.31
N PRO A 88 -4.16 -18.40 34.93
CA PRO A 88 -5.33 -17.72 34.37
C PRO A 88 -5.09 -16.22 34.15
N ALA A 89 -4.33 -15.56 35.04
CA ALA A 89 -4.00 -14.15 34.89
C ALA A 89 -3.11 -13.89 33.66
N ALA A 90 -2.07 -14.71 33.47
CA ALA A 90 -1.21 -14.63 32.29
C ALA A 90 -1.97 -14.96 30.98
N ALA A 91 -2.89 -15.92 31.01
CA ALA A 91 -3.67 -16.32 29.85
C ALA A 91 -4.67 -15.23 29.42
N GLU A 92 -5.36 -14.59 30.37
CA GLU A 92 -6.21 -13.44 30.07
C GLU A 92 -5.43 -12.25 29.51
N GLU A 93 -4.25 -11.96 30.07
CA GLU A 93 -3.37 -10.89 29.60
C GLU A 93 -2.89 -11.13 28.17
N ALA A 94 -2.51 -12.37 27.83
CA ALA A 94 -2.15 -12.72 26.46
C ALA A 94 -3.32 -12.54 25.48
N ILE A 95 -4.54 -12.92 25.87
CA ILE A 95 -5.74 -12.75 25.03
C ILE A 95 -6.05 -11.25 24.82
N ARG A 96 -5.90 -10.42 25.86
CA ARG A 96 -6.06 -8.96 25.76
C ARG A 96 -5.06 -8.35 24.78
N ASN A 97 -3.77 -8.66 24.94
CA ASN A 97 -2.70 -8.17 24.06
C ASN A 97 -2.93 -8.59 22.59
N LEU A 98 -3.41 -9.82 22.35
CA LEU A 98 -3.78 -10.26 21.00
C LEU A 98 -4.94 -9.47 20.41
N ALA A 99 -5.95 -9.13 21.21
CA ALA A 99 -7.07 -8.30 20.76
C ALA A 99 -6.61 -6.88 20.38
N GLU A 100 -5.70 -6.29 21.16
CA GLU A 100 -5.11 -4.98 20.88
C GLU A 100 -4.30 -4.99 19.57
N LEU A 101 -3.44 -5.99 19.37
CA LEU A 101 -2.70 -6.16 18.12
C LEU A 101 -3.63 -6.32 16.91
N ARG A 102 -4.77 -7.00 17.09
CA ARG A 102 -5.78 -7.17 16.05
C ARG A 102 -6.42 -5.83 15.66
N LEU A 103 -6.73 -4.98 16.63
CA LEU A 103 -7.27 -3.63 16.41
C LEU A 103 -6.29 -2.76 15.63
N LEU A 104 -5.01 -2.77 16.01
CA LEU A 104 -3.96 -2.02 15.28
C LEU A 104 -3.84 -2.49 13.81
N CYS A 105 -4.00 -3.79 13.56
CA CYS A 105 -4.01 -4.31 12.18
C CYS A 105 -5.23 -3.82 11.38
N PHE A 106 -6.41 -3.74 12.00
CA PHE A 106 -7.60 -3.19 11.34
C PHE A 106 -7.48 -1.70 11.02
N ASP A 107 -6.94 -0.91 11.95
CA ASP A 107 -6.64 0.51 11.74
C ASP A 107 -5.65 0.71 10.60
N ALA A 108 -4.56 -0.08 10.59
CA ALA A 108 -3.58 -0.07 9.50
C ALA A 108 -4.16 -0.48 8.13
N LEU A 109 -5.23 -1.27 8.11
CA LEU A 109 -5.95 -1.65 6.89
C LEU A 109 -7.09 -0.69 6.52
N GLY A 110 -7.39 0.30 7.36
CA GLY A 110 -8.54 1.20 7.20
C GLY A 110 -9.88 0.46 7.23
N ARG A 111 -9.97 -0.64 8.00
CA ARG A 111 -11.16 -1.48 8.13
C ARG A 111 -11.77 -1.33 9.53
N ALA A 112 -13.08 -1.51 9.65
CA ALA A 112 -13.71 -1.68 10.95
C ALA A 112 -13.37 -3.09 11.52
N PRO A 113 -13.11 -3.21 12.84
CA PRO A 113 -12.66 -4.44 13.48
C PRO A 113 -13.72 -5.56 13.63
#